data_AF-A0A366XWF4-F1
#
_entry.id   AF-A0A366XWF4-F1
#
_cell.length_a   1.000
_cell.length_b   1.000
_cell.length_c   1.000
_cell.angle_alpha   90.00
_cell.angle_beta   90.00
_cell.angle_gamma   90.00
#
_symmetry.space_group_name_H-M   'P 1'
#
loop_
_entity.id
_entity.type
_entity.pdbx_description
1 polymer ?
#
loop_
_entity_poly.entity_id
_entity_poly.type
_entity_poly.pdbx_seq_one_letter_code
_entity_poly.pdbx_strand_id
1 'polypeptide(L)'
;MKKIKLLVTTGDFSRYISPDFHYLLTEVSKLTDLIVWHKSGDIHEILNTLNVRPDFIFINEFGESNSPTITGLESLDIPYAVYLYDIHHRLEERKSALDRMNVKYIFSHYRDKFYEWYSEFSDKMYWLPQHANTKIFKDYALPKEIDYLIMGAVHHRVYPLRYKIIETMQNKPGFVYHQHPGYRNIEEHEKGKVFAGEKYAKEINKAKIFFTCDSQYKYPIAKYFEVPACNTLLLASSSKELIDLGFVPDVHFVSINEENFEEKAAYYLRNEEKRKKIAKNGFQLVHRKHSTSQRALELVTMIEKILKNERKKK
;
A
#
# COMPACT_ATOMS: atom_id res chain seq x y z
N MET A 1 2.88 -1.93 29.94
CA MET A 1 3.03 -0.54 29.47
C MET A 1 1.66 0.01 29.15
N LYS A 2 1.41 1.30 29.42
CA LYS A 2 0.17 1.97 29.00
C LYS A 2 0.16 2.09 27.47
N LYS A 3 -0.96 1.75 26.81
CA LYS A 3 -1.11 1.92 25.37
C LYS A 3 -1.04 3.40 25.00
N ILE A 4 -0.49 3.72 23.83
CA ILE A 4 -0.50 5.07 23.26
C ILE A 4 -1.95 5.43 22.95
N LYS A 5 -2.37 6.64 23.32
CA LYS A 5 -3.61 7.24 22.83
C LYS A 5 -3.33 7.89 21.49
N LEU A 6 -3.77 7.24 20.41
CA LEU A 6 -3.45 7.66 19.05
C LEU A 6 -4.71 8.24 18.39
N LEU A 7 -4.65 9.50 17.98
CA LEU A 7 -5.66 10.08 17.10
C LEU A 7 -5.20 9.94 15.64
N VAL A 8 -6.03 9.34 14.80
CA VAL A 8 -5.79 9.27 13.35
C VAL A 8 -6.90 10.02 12.63
N THR A 9 -6.54 10.97 11.77
CA THR A 9 -7.49 11.62 10.87
C THR A 9 -7.39 10.99 9.48
N THR A 10 -8.49 10.50 8.93
CA THR A 10 -8.50 9.76 7.64
C THR A 10 -9.88 9.76 7.01
N GLY A 11 -9.96 9.62 5.68
CA GLY A 11 -11.20 9.22 5.02
C GLY A 11 -11.76 7.90 5.56
N ASP A 12 -13.06 7.69 5.39
CA ASP A 12 -13.67 6.38 5.67
C ASP A 12 -13.43 5.42 4.51
N PHE A 13 -12.42 4.56 4.66
CA PHE A 13 -12.05 3.56 3.68
C PHE A 13 -12.68 2.18 3.93
N SER A 14 -13.60 2.05 4.89
CA SER A 14 -14.19 0.74 5.26
C SER A 14 -14.96 0.07 4.11
N ARG A 15 -15.51 0.88 3.19
CA ARG A 15 -16.23 0.43 1.99
C ARG A 15 -15.51 0.79 0.69
N TYR A 16 -14.31 1.36 0.78
CA TYR A 16 -13.56 1.81 -0.38
C TYR A 16 -12.91 0.63 -1.11
N ILE A 17 -12.69 0.78 -2.42
CA ILE A 17 -12.11 -0.29 -3.24
C ILE A 17 -10.70 -0.71 -2.80
N SER A 18 -9.92 0.23 -2.25
CA SER A 18 -8.57 0.02 -1.70
C SER A 18 -8.61 0.29 -0.19
N PRO A 19 -9.11 -0.65 0.62
CA PRO A 19 -9.32 -0.46 2.05
C PRO A 19 -8.05 -0.68 2.90
N ASP A 20 -6.86 -0.58 2.30
CA ASP A 20 -5.60 -0.99 2.92
C ASP A 20 -5.30 -0.24 4.21
N PHE A 21 -5.53 1.08 4.21
CA PHE A 21 -5.35 1.89 5.41
C PHE A 21 -6.41 1.57 6.50
N HIS A 22 -7.65 1.26 6.12
CA HIS A 22 -8.66 0.78 7.07
C HIS A 22 -8.24 -0.55 7.72
N TYR A 23 -7.66 -1.47 6.93
CA TYR A 23 -7.09 -2.71 7.48
C TYR A 23 -5.90 -2.44 8.41
N LEU A 24 -5.05 -1.47 8.07
CA LEU A 24 -3.96 -1.05 8.95
C LEU A 24 -4.50 -0.55 10.29
N LEU A 25 -5.50 0.33 10.29
CA LEU A 25 -6.12 0.85 11.52
C LEU A 25 -6.77 -0.24 12.36
N THR A 26 -7.33 -1.28 11.72
CA THR A 26 -7.88 -2.44 12.43
C THR A 26 -6.81 -3.23 13.19
N GLU A 27 -5.57 -3.29 12.70
CA GLU A 27 -4.46 -3.93 13.42
C GLU A 27 -3.81 -2.96 14.43
N VAL A 28 -3.72 -1.66 14.12
CA VAL A 28 -3.24 -0.62 15.05
C VAL A 28 -4.12 -0.50 16.29
N SER A 29 -5.45 -0.61 16.17
CA SER A 29 -6.39 -0.54 17.29
C SER A 29 -6.17 -1.62 18.35
N LYS A 30 -5.51 -2.73 17.99
CA LYS A 30 -5.13 -3.78 18.95
C LYS A 30 -3.94 -3.37 19.80
N LEU A 31 -3.07 -2.52 19.26
CA LEU A 31 -1.81 -2.08 19.85
C LEU A 31 -1.95 -0.74 20.60
N THR A 32 -2.90 0.11 20.23
CA THR A 32 -3.09 1.45 20.78
C THR A 32 -4.51 1.68 21.30
N ASP A 33 -4.70 2.73 22.10
CA ASP A 33 -6.02 3.30 22.35
C ASP A 33 -6.35 4.25 21.17
N LEU A 34 -6.86 3.66 20.08
CA LEU A 34 -7.07 4.34 18.81
C LEU A 34 -8.37 5.15 18.79
N ILE A 35 -8.27 6.41 18.36
CA ILE A 35 -9.39 7.29 18.00
C ILE A 35 -9.27 7.58 16.51
N VAL A 36 -10.32 7.33 15.74
CA VAL A 36 -10.35 7.62 14.30
C VAL A 36 -11.32 8.77 14.04
N TRP A 37 -10.87 9.76 13.28
CA TRP A 37 -11.63 10.96 12.95
C TRP A 37 -11.73 11.16 11.44
N HIS A 38 -12.96 11.41 10.97
CA HIS A 38 -13.28 11.40 9.53
C HIS A 38 -13.70 12.77 8.96
N LYS A 39 -13.79 13.82 9.78
CA LYS A 39 -14.31 15.12 9.37
C LYS A 39 -13.21 16.17 9.26
N SER A 40 -13.29 17.01 8.25
CA SER A 40 -12.46 18.21 8.15
C SER A 40 -12.75 19.16 9.32
N GLY A 41 -11.77 19.95 9.73
CA GLY A 41 -11.94 20.92 10.80
C GLY A 41 -10.61 21.38 11.40
N ASP A 42 -10.69 22.31 12.33
CA ASP A 42 -9.54 22.75 13.10
C ASP A 42 -9.16 21.70 14.16
N ILE A 43 -7.86 21.42 14.29
CA ILE A 43 -7.39 20.39 15.21
C ILE A 43 -7.72 20.71 16.67
N HIS A 44 -7.74 21.99 17.07
CA HIS A 44 -8.04 22.37 18.45
C HIS A 44 -9.52 22.16 18.78
N GLU A 45 -10.40 22.47 17.84
CA GLU A 45 -11.84 22.18 17.97
C GLU A 45 -12.08 20.68 18.06
N ILE A 46 -11.43 19.89 17.20
CA ILE A 46 -11.51 18.42 17.25
C ILE A 46 -11.08 17.92 18.62
N LEU A 47 -9.91 18.35 19.12
CA LEU A 47 -9.38 17.95 20.42
C LEU A 47 -10.32 18.29 21.58
N ASN A 48 -11.02 19.42 21.52
CA ASN A 48 -12.01 19.82 22.55
C ASN A 48 -13.23 18.90 22.60
N THR A 49 -13.56 18.20 21.51
CA THR A 49 -14.66 17.21 21.50
C THR A 49 -14.25 15.84 22.03
N LEU A 50 -12.95 15.58 22.19
CA LEU A 50 -12.46 14.28 22.62
C LEU A 50 -12.49 14.19 24.15
N ASN A 51 -13.03 13.07 24.65
CA ASN A 51 -13.02 12.76 26.10
C ASN A 51 -11.60 12.50 26.65
N VAL A 52 -10.63 12.31 25.77
CA VAL A 52 -9.26 11.94 26.12
C VAL A 52 -8.29 12.70 25.23
N ARG A 53 -7.31 13.37 25.86
CA ARG A 53 -6.19 13.98 25.14
C ARG A 53 -5.29 12.90 24.51
N PRO A 54 -5.06 12.91 23.19
CA PRO A 54 -4.13 12.00 22.51
C PRO A 54 -2.68 12.23 22.95
N ASP A 55 -1.87 11.18 22.91
CA ASP A 55 -0.41 11.27 23.06
C ASP A 55 0.26 11.63 21.73
N PHE A 56 -0.34 11.21 20.60
CA PHE A 56 0.17 11.43 19.24
C PHE A 56 -0.99 11.60 18.25
N ILE A 57 -0.77 12.39 17.20
CA ILE A 57 -1.74 12.61 16.11
C ILE A 57 -1.12 12.18 14.76
N PHE A 58 -1.85 11.40 13.97
CA PHE A 58 -1.41 10.92 12.67
C PHE A 58 -2.40 11.34 11.58
N ILE A 59 -1.94 12.17 10.65
CA ILE A 59 -2.78 12.74 9.59
C ILE A 59 -2.58 11.91 8.32
N ASN A 60 -3.55 11.05 7.99
CA ASN A 60 -3.49 10.20 6.80
C ASN A 60 -3.78 11.00 5.51
N GLU A 61 -3.20 10.55 4.40
CA GLU A 61 -3.40 11.12 3.05
C GLU A 61 -3.37 12.66 3.04
N PHE A 62 -2.31 13.22 3.64
CA PHE A 62 -2.19 14.66 3.84
C PHE A 62 -2.20 15.42 2.51
N GLY A 63 -3.20 16.30 2.35
CA GLY A 63 -3.39 17.07 1.13
C GLY A 63 -3.95 16.25 -0.03
N GLU A 64 -4.68 15.15 0.23
CA GLU A 64 -5.46 14.42 -0.78
C GLU A 64 -6.97 14.63 -0.60
N SER A 65 -7.77 14.32 -1.61
CA SER A 65 -9.21 14.65 -1.63
C SER A 65 -10.09 13.64 -0.89
N ASN A 66 -9.61 12.43 -0.66
CA ASN A 66 -10.40 11.35 -0.04
C ASN A 66 -10.34 11.37 1.49
N SER A 67 -9.50 12.24 2.07
CA SER A 67 -9.29 12.36 3.51
C SER A 67 -9.60 13.78 4.01
N PRO A 68 -9.94 13.93 5.30
CA PRO A 68 -10.33 15.21 5.86
C PRO A 68 -9.18 16.22 5.84
N THR A 69 -9.50 17.48 5.55
CA THR A 69 -8.57 18.60 5.69
C THR A 69 -8.53 19.07 7.13
N ILE A 70 -7.35 18.99 7.75
CA ILE A 70 -7.13 19.39 9.15
C ILE A 70 -6.32 20.69 9.18
N THR A 71 -6.86 21.72 9.84
CA THR A 71 -6.21 23.02 10.03
C THR A 71 -5.69 23.18 11.45
N GLY A 72 -4.94 24.26 11.72
CA GLY A 72 -4.45 24.59 13.08
C GLY A 72 -3.23 23.78 13.54
N LEU A 73 -2.64 22.96 12.67
CA LEU A 73 -1.48 22.10 12.99
C LEU A 73 -0.20 22.89 13.35
N GLU A 74 -0.08 24.12 12.88
CA GLU A 74 1.08 25.02 13.13
C GLU A 74 1.26 25.38 14.60
N SER A 75 0.16 25.45 15.37
CA SER A 75 0.14 25.82 16.79
C SER A 75 -0.06 24.64 17.73
N LEU A 76 -0.01 23.41 17.20
CA LEU A 76 -0.27 22.19 17.95
C LEU A 76 0.88 21.83 18.91
N ASP A 77 0.56 21.56 20.18
CA ASP A 77 1.55 21.19 21.21
C ASP A 77 1.72 19.67 21.38
N ILE A 78 0.85 18.88 20.75
CA ILE A 78 0.90 17.42 20.67
C ILE A 78 1.76 17.03 19.46
N PRO A 79 2.73 16.11 19.61
CA PRO A 79 3.50 15.61 18.47
C PRO A 79 2.59 14.98 17.41
N TYR A 80 2.82 15.32 16.15
CA TYR A 80 2.05 14.79 15.04
C TYR A 80 2.92 14.41 13.85
N ALA A 81 2.41 13.48 13.05
CA ALA A 81 2.96 13.14 11.75
C ALA A 81 1.92 13.29 10.66
N VAL A 82 2.39 13.50 9.44
CA VAL A 82 1.58 13.43 8.22
C VAL A 82 2.00 12.22 7.40
N TYR A 83 1.06 11.63 6.67
CA TYR A 83 1.34 10.52 5.77
C TYR A 83 1.05 10.90 4.33
N LEU A 84 2.09 10.84 3.48
CA LEU A 84 1.95 11.10 2.05
C LEU A 84 1.79 9.78 1.30
N TYR A 85 0.61 9.55 0.73
CA TYR A 85 0.25 8.31 0.06
C TYR A 85 0.69 8.35 -1.42
N ASP A 86 0.00 9.14 -2.24
CA ASP A 86 0.32 9.34 -3.65
C ASP A 86 1.29 10.51 -3.82
N ILE A 87 2.57 10.31 -3.50
CA ILE A 87 3.61 11.36 -3.43
C ILE A 87 3.86 12.13 -4.75
N HIS A 88 3.33 11.67 -5.89
CA HIS A 88 3.42 12.38 -7.17
C HIS A 88 2.33 13.47 -7.36
N HIS A 89 1.23 13.39 -6.62
CA HIS A 89 0.07 14.29 -6.78
C HIS A 89 0.28 15.64 -6.07
N ARG A 90 -0.08 16.79 -6.65
CA ARG A 90 0.04 18.11 -5.98
C ARG A 90 1.40 18.34 -5.27
N LEU A 91 2.50 17.99 -5.96
CA LEU A 91 3.85 17.96 -5.36
C LEU A 91 4.20 19.30 -4.68
N GLU A 92 4.16 20.40 -5.45
CA GLU A 92 4.57 21.74 -4.99
C GLU A 92 3.65 22.32 -3.90
N GLU A 93 2.33 22.12 -4.02
CA GLU A 93 1.37 22.53 -2.97
C GLU A 93 1.65 21.79 -1.66
N ARG A 94 1.93 20.48 -1.70
CA ARG A 94 2.23 19.71 -0.49
C ARG A 94 3.57 20.11 0.10
N LYS A 95 4.62 20.31 -0.70
CA LYS A 95 5.90 20.85 -0.21
C LYS A 95 5.72 22.18 0.53
N SER A 96 5.00 23.11 -0.09
CA SER A 96 4.70 24.42 0.49
C SER A 96 3.94 24.30 1.81
N ALA A 97 2.98 23.37 1.90
CA ALA A 97 2.23 23.13 3.14
C ALA A 97 3.11 22.50 4.24
N LEU A 98 3.95 21.52 3.90
CA LEU A 98 4.86 20.86 4.85
C LEU A 98 5.86 21.86 5.46
N ASP A 99 6.40 22.75 4.63
CA ASP A 99 7.33 23.79 5.06
C ASP A 99 6.64 24.83 5.97
N ARG A 100 5.51 25.39 5.51
CA ARG A 100 4.73 26.37 6.28
C ARG A 100 4.34 25.85 7.68
N MET A 101 3.92 24.58 7.75
CA MET A 101 3.53 23.94 9.00
C MET A 101 4.72 23.44 9.83
N ASN A 102 5.94 23.57 9.32
CA ASN A 102 7.17 23.03 9.90
C ASN A 102 7.01 21.57 10.34
N VAL A 103 6.47 20.72 9.46
CA VAL A 103 6.23 19.31 9.76
C VAL A 103 7.57 18.63 10.04
N LYS A 104 7.63 17.86 11.13
CA LYS A 104 8.85 17.17 11.60
C LYS A 104 8.88 15.68 11.25
N TYR A 105 7.72 15.06 11.06
CA TYR A 105 7.56 13.63 10.92
C TYR A 105 6.68 13.34 9.70
N ILE A 106 7.29 12.85 8.62
CA ILE A 106 6.61 12.64 7.34
C ILE A 106 6.73 11.16 6.97
N PHE A 107 5.61 10.46 7.01
CA PHE A 107 5.57 9.07 6.61
C PHE A 107 5.39 9.00 5.08
N SER A 108 5.95 7.96 4.45
CA SER A 108 5.68 7.65 3.05
C SER A 108 5.86 6.17 2.74
N HIS A 109 5.11 5.68 1.75
CA HIS A 109 5.28 4.35 1.17
C HIS A 109 6.59 4.21 0.40
N TYR A 110 7.01 5.25 -0.32
CA TYR A 110 8.00 5.15 -1.39
C TYR A 110 9.25 5.94 -1.06
N ARG A 111 10.25 5.28 -0.49
CA ARG A 111 11.47 5.92 0.03
C ARG A 111 12.28 6.60 -1.06
N ASP A 112 12.58 5.90 -2.14
CA ASP A 112 13.51 6.38 -3.16
C ASP A 112 12.90 7.58 -3.91
N LYS A 113 11.60 7.50 -4.24
CA LYS A 113 10.87 8.62 -4.85
C LYS A 113 10.60 9.76 -3.87
N PHE A 114 10.45 9.48 -2.57
CA PHE A 114 10.41 10.54 -1.58
C PHE A 114 11.73 11.31 -1.54
N TYR A 115 12.88 10.63 -1.49
CA TYR A 115 14.18 11.32 -1.51
C TYR A 115 14.45 12.08 -2.81
N GLU A 116 13.94 11.60 -3.94
CA GLU A 116 14.03 12.31 -5.22
C GLU A 116 13.14 13.56 -5.24
N TRP A 117 11.87 13.43 -4.85
CA TRP A 117 10.88 14.50 -5.06
C TRP A 117 10.73 15.42 -3.86
N TYR A 118 10.98 14.97 -2.64
CA TYR A 118 10.88 15.71 -1.38
C TYR A 118 12.25 15.80 -0.69
N SER A 119 13.31 16.00 -1.49
CA SER A 119 14.70 15.97 -1.05
C SER A 119 15.01 16.85 0.17
N GLU A 120 14.37 18.01 0.25
CA GLU A 120 14.46 18.99 1.33
C GLU A 120 13.85 18.51 2.67
N PHE A 121 13.08 17.42 2.65
CA PHE A 121 12.47 16.79 3.81
C PHE A 121 13.05 15.39 4.11
N SER A 122 14.17 15.02 3.49
CA SER A 122 14.72 13.66 3.57
C SER A 122 15.05 13.21 5.01
N ASP A 123 15.50 14.13 5.85
CA ASP A 123 15.82 13.90 7.28
C ASP A 123 14.57 13.73 8.15
N LYS A 124 13.40 14.13 7.65
CA LYS A 124 12.10 14.06 8.30
C LYS A 124 11.28 12.82 7.87
N MET A 125 11.81 12.02 6.95
CA MET A 125 11.10 10.90 6.34
C MET A 125 11.09 9.65 7.24
N TYR A 126 9.92 9.04 7.36
CA TYR A 126 9.68 7.74 8.00
C TYR A 126 9.12 6.77 6.96
N TRP A 127 9.88 5.71 6.68
CA TRP A 127 9.49 4.76 5.66
C TRP A 127 8.46 3.76 6.21
N LEU A 128 7.25 3.82 5.67
CA LEU A 128 6.14 2.93 5.98
C LEU A 128 5.63 2.26 4.69
N PRO A 129 6.34 1.24 4.18
CA PRO A 129 6.02 0.61 2.91
C PRO A 129 4.60 0.03 2.84
N GLN A 130 4.16 -0.27 1.62
CA GLN A 130 2.92 -1.00 1.37
C GLN A 130 2.91 -2.38 2.08
N HIS A 131 1.73 -2.97 2.21
CA HIS A 131 1.52 -4.23 2.93
C HIS A 131 0.32 -4.99 2.37
N ALA A 132 0.14 -6.25 2.79
CA ALA A 132 -1.04 -7.05 2.43
C ALA A 132 -1.80 -7.52 3.68
N ASN A 133 -3.13 -7.41 3.66
CA ASN A 133 -3.98 -8.00 4.69
C ASN A 133 -4.02 -9.53 4.52
N THR A 134 -3.16 -10.25 5.23
CA THR A 134 -2.98 -11.69 5.09
C THR A 134 -4.16 -12.54 5.56
N LYS A 135 -5.21 -11.94 6.13
CA LYS A 135 -6.49 -12.63 6.38
C LYS A 135 -7.34 -12.74 5.11
N ILE A 136 -7.15 -11.79 4.19
CA ILE A 136 -7.84 -11.69 2.90
C ILE A 136 -6.92 -12.19 1.78
N PHE A 137 -5.69 -11.70 1.70
CA PHE A 137 -4.70 -12.15 0.73
C PHE A 137 -3.94 -13.33 1.31
N LYS A 138 -4.39 -14.53 0.98
CA LYS A 138 -3.86 -15.80 1.50
C LYS A 138 -3.95 -16.89 0.44
N ASP A 139 -3.33 -18.02 0.72
CA ASP A 139 -3.59 -19.21 -0.08
C ASP A 139 -4.96 -19.78 0.30
N TYR A 140 -5.91 -19.72 -0.64
CA TYR A 140 -7.24 -20.31 -0.49
C TYR A 140 -7.26 -21.78 -0.90
N ALA A 141 -6.13 -22.35 -1.32
CA ALA A 141 -6.01 -23.70 -1.86
C ALA A 141 -6.97 -23.94 -3.06
N LEU A 142 -7.26 -22.90 -3.84
CA LEU A 142 -8.11 -23.03 -5.02
C LEU A 142 -7.32 -23.65 -6.18
N PRO A 143 -8.00 -24.40 -7.08
CA PRO A 143 -7.42 -24.81 -8.35
C PRO A 143 -6.88 -23.60 -9.14
N LYS A 144 -5.66 -23.75 -9.68
CA LYS A 144 -5.01 -22.74 -10.51
C LYS A 144 -5.52 -22.82 -11.96
N GLU A 145 -6.71 -22.28 -12.22
CA GLU A 145 -7.43 -22.39 -13.50
C GLU A 145 -7.07 -21.31 -14.53
N ILE A 146 -6.52 -20.18 -14.09
CA ILE A 146 -6.16 -19.06 -14.97
C ILE A 146 -4.66 -19.13 -15.27
N ASP A 147 -4.28 -19.23 -16.54
CA ASP A 147 -2.86 -19.30 -16.91
C ASP A 147 -2.16 -17.97 -16.69
N TYR A 148 -2.76 -16.89 -17.19
CA TYR A 148 -2.21 -15.54 -17.13
C TYR A 148 -3.29 -14.55 -16.70
N LEU A 149 -2.99 -13.74 -15.69
CA LEU A 149 -3.95 -12.78 -15.14
C LEU A 149 -3.36 -11.36 -15.10
N ILE A 150 -4.14 -10.39 -15.58
CA ILE A 150 -3.99 -8.97 -15.22
C ILE A 150 -5.27 -8.50 -14.55
N MET A 151 -5.12 -7.81 -13.43
CA MET A 151 -6.22 -7.08 -12.81
C MET A 151 -5.80 -5.65 -12.48
N GLY A 152 -6.65 -4.66 -12.76
CA GLY A 152 -6.45 -3.27 -12.38
C GLY A 152 -6.23 -2.30 -13.54
N ALA A 153 -5.71 -1.11 -13.23
CA ALA A 153 -5.60 -0.01 -14.21
C ALA A 153 -4.47 -0.25 -15.22
N VAL A 154 -4.71 0.12 -16.48
CA VAL A 154 -3.83 -0.18 -17.64
C VAL A 154 -3.58 1.06 -18.51
N HIS A 155 -3.62 2.25 -17.92
CA HIS A 155 -3.41 3.49 -18.66
C HIS A 155 -1.99 3.54 -19.25
N HIS A 156 -1.85 3.65 -20.58
CA HIS A 156 -0.57 3.59 -21.30
C HIS A 156 0.54 4.49 -20.71
N ARG A 157 0.22 5.73 -20.30
CA ARG A 157 1.22 6.63 -19.70
C ARG A 157 1.68 6.20 -18.30
N VAL A 158 0.77 5.65 -17.50
CA VAL A 158 1.07 5.32 -16.09
C VAL A 158 1.61 3.91 -15.96
N TYR A 159 1.13 2.98 -16.78
CA TYR A 159 1.44 1.55 -16.75
C TYR A 159 1.82 1.02 -18.13
N PRO A 160 2.90 1.52 -18.76
CA PRO A 160 3.27 1.15 -20.13
C PRO A 160 3.48 -0.35 -20.30
N LEU A 161 4.19 -1.00 -19.35
CA LEU A 161 4.40 -2.45 -19.38
C LEU A 161 3.08 -3.25 -19.31
N ARG A 162 2.11 -2.85 -18.46
CA ARG A 162 0.81 -3.56 -18.43
C ARG A 162 0.06 -3.41 -19.74
N TYR A 163 0.09 -2.21 -20.32
CA TYR A 163 -0.55 -1.93 -21.60
C TYR A 163 0.04 -2.82 -22.68
N LYS A 164 1.37 -2.89 -22.78
CA LYS A 164 2.08 -3.76 -23.72
C LYS A 164 1.75 -5.24 -23.54
N ILE A 165 1.67 -5.71 -22.29
CA ILE A 165 1.30 -7.09 -21.98
C ILE A 165 -0.12 -7.40 -22.47
N ILE A 166 -1.09 -6.51 -22.24
CA ILE A 166 -2.46 -6.72 -22.73
C ILE A 166 -2.48 -6.75 -24.26
N GLU A 167 -1.86 -5.76 -24.94
CA GLU A 167 -1.83 -5.72 -26.39
C GLU A 167 -1.29 -7.03 -27.00
N THR A 168 -0.25 -7.59 -26.37
CA THR A 168 0.46 -8.78 -26.86
C THR A 168 -0.24 -10.09 -26.46
N MET A 169 -0.80 -10.17 -25.26
CA MET A 169 -1.28 -11.43 -24.67
C MET A 169 -2.80 -11.61 -24.75
N GLN A 170 -3.59 -10.56 -25.06
CA GLN A 170 -5.07 -10.61 -25.01
C GLN A 170 -5.71 -11.74 -25.82
N ASN A 171 -5.08 -12.17 -26.92
CA ASN A 171 -5.57 -13.24 -27.80
C ASN A 171 -4.97 -14.61 -27.48
N LYS A 172 -4.10 -14.74 -26.46
CA LYS A 172 -3.51 -16.02 -26.08
C LYS A 172 -4.50 -16.83 -25.24
N PRO A 173 -4.64 -18.15 -25.49
CA PRO A 173 -5.43 -19.03 -24.64
C PRO A 173 -4.99 -18.94 -23.17
N GLY A 174 -5.97 -18.88 -22.26
CA GLY A 174 -5.73 -18.81 -20.81
C GLY A 174 -5.37 -17.42 -20.28
N PHE A 175 -5.33 -16.38 -21.13
CA PHE A 175 -5.17 -15.00 -20.68
C PHE A 175 -6.50 -14.39 -20.23
N VAL A 176 -6.52 -13.83 -19.02
CA VAL A 176 -7.67 -13.15 -18.43
C VAL A 176 -7.27 -11.75 -17.99
N TYR A 177 -8.11 -10.77 -18.36
CA TYR A 177 -7.97 -9.39 -17.93
C TYR A 177 -9.26 -8.91 -17.25
N HIS A 178 -9.13 -8.40 -16.03
CA HIS A 178 -10.20 -7.72 -15.32
C HIS A 178 -9.86 -6.24 -15.12
N GLN A 179 -10.68 -5.37 -15.69
CA GLN A 179 -10.52 -3.92 -15.56
C GLN A 179 -10.71 -3.45 -14.10
N HIS A 180 -9.98 -2.39 -13.72
CA HIS A 180 -10.17 -1.75 -12.41
C HIS A 180 -11.61 -1.24 -12.24
N PRO A 181 -12.30 -1.54 -11.13
CA PRO A 181 -13.70 -1.12 -10.91
C PRO A 181 -13.88 0.36 -10.52
N GLY A 182 -12.84 1.17 -10.72
CA GLY A 182 -12.76 2.58 -10.29
C GLY A 182 -12.37 2.77 -8.82
N TYR A 183 -11.95 3.99 -8.48
CA TYR A 183 -11.56 4.41 -7.14
C TYR A 183 -12.77 5.03 -6.42
N ARG A 184 -13.58 4.18 -5.77
CA ARG A 184 -14.86 4.56 -5.18
C ARG A 184 -15.25 3.63 -4.03
N ASN A 185 -16.30 4.03 -3.31
CA ASN A 185 -17.01 3.13 -2.41
C ASN A 185 -17.77 2.04 -3.20
N ILE A 186 -17.78 0.85 -2.63
CA ILE A 186 -18.57 -0.29 -3.10
C ILE A 186 -19.95 -0.20 -2.47
N GLU A 187 -20.98 -0.22 -3.31
CA GLU A 187 -22.36 -0.21 -2.83
C GLU A 187 -22.80 -1.57 -2.30
N GLU A 188 -23.78 -1.59 -1.39
CA GLU A 188 -24.24 -2.83 -0.73
C GLU A 188 -24.65 -3.90 -1.75
N HIS A 189 -25.34 -3.49 -2.81
CA HIS A 189 -25.83 -4.37 -3.88
C HIS A 189 -24.71 -4.90 -4.81
N GLU A 190 -23.51 -4.35 -4.73
CA GLU A 190 -22.32 -4.73 -5.50
C GLU A 190 -21.38 -5.66 -4.73
N LYS A 191 -21.60 -5.85 -3.42
CA LYS A 191 -20.80 -6.75 -2.59
C LYS A 191 -20.77 -8.15 -3.19
N GLY A 192 -19.57 -8.71 -3.32
CA GLY A 192 -19.35 -10.02 -3.95
C GLY A 192 -19.50 -10.05 -5.48
N LYS A 193 -19.91 -8.95 -6.12
CA LYS A 193 -19.97 -8.84 -7.59
C LYS A 193 -18.71 -8.20 -8.15
N VAL A 194 -18.19 -7.18 -7.48
CA VAL A 194 -16.95 -6.49 -7.85
C VAL A 194 -15.72 -7.27 -7.38
N PHE A 195 -14.64 -7.26 -8.18
CA PHE A 195 -13.33 -7.77 -7.77
C PHE A 195 -12.68 -6.83 -6.76
N ALA A 196 -13.08 -6.97 -5.50
CA ALA A 196 -12.51 -6.30 -4.35
C ALA A 196 -12.40 -7.28 -3.17
N GLY A 197 -11.55 -6.96 -2.19
CA GLY A 197 -11.37 -7.77 -0.98
C GLY A 197 -11.16 -9.25 -1.28
N GLU A 198 -11.97 -10.11 -0.66
CA GLU A 198 -11.86 -11.56 -0.81
C GLU A 198 -12.11 -12.05 -2.25
N LYS A 199 -13.04 -11.43 -3.00
CA LYS A 199 -13.29 -11.84 -4.39
C LYS A 199 -12.07 -11.55 -5.28
N TYR A 200 -11.44 -10.40 -5.09
CA TYR A 200 -10.18 -10.07 -5.76
C TYR A 200 -9.06 -11.04 -5.36
N ALA A 201 -8.87 -11.29 -4.06
CA ALA A 201 -7.82 -12.19 -3.58
C ALA A 201 -8.00 -13.64 -4.09
N LYS A 202 -9.24 -14.14 -4.16
CA LYS A 202 -9.55 -15.45 -4.72
C LYS A 202 -9.27 -15.52 -6.22
N GLU A 203 -9.58 -14.47 -6.98
CA GLU A 203 -9.27 -14.41 -8.41
C GLU A 203 -7.76 -14.46 -8.65
N ILE A 204 -6.98 -13.72 -7.85
CA ILE A 204 -5.52 -13.82 -7.86
C ILE A 204 -5.08 -15.25 -7.52
N ASN A 205 -5.64 -15.87 -6.47
CA ASN A 205 -5.26 -17.22 -6.05
C ASN A 205 -5.61 -18.28 -7.11
N LYS A 206 -6.59 -18.07 -7.99
CA LYS A 206 -6.86 -18.96 -9.12
C LYS A 206 -5.86 -18.85 -10.27
N ALA A 207 -5.00 -17.84 -10.29
CA ALA A 207 -4.02 -17.66 -11.35
C ALA A 207 -2.71 -18.42 -11.10
N LYS A 208 -2.14 -18.98 -12.17
CA LYS A 208 -0.78 -19.53 -12.20
C LYS A 208 0.24 -18.40 -12.22
N ILE A 209 0.02 -17.41 -13.11
CA ILE A 209 0.87 -16.24 -13.31
C ILE A 209 0.01 -14.97 -13.26
N PHE A 210 0.46 -13.98 -12.51
CA PHE A 210 -0.13 -12.64 -12.49
C PHE A 210 0.90 -11.61 -12.95
N PHE A 211 0.50 -10.73 -13.86
CA PHE A 211 1.36 -9.66 -14.36
C PHE A 211 1.08 -8.33 -13.68
N THR A 212 2.14 -7.59 -13.37
CA THR A 212 2.01 -6.17 -13.03
C THR A 212 3.28 -5.37 -13.38
N CYS A 213 3.35 -4.11 -12.94
CA CYS A 213 4.54 -3.30 -13.02
C CYS A 213 4.57 -2.26 -11.88
N ASP A 214 5.72 -1.64 -11.69
CA ASP A 214 6.02 -0.54 -10.77
C ASP A 214 5.60 0.85 -11.29
N SER A 215 4.75 0.89 -12.33
CA SER A 215 4.30 2.10 -13.03
C SER A 215 5.43 2.90 -13.69
N GLN A 216 5.11 4.05 -14.28
CA GLN A 216 6.11 5.03 -14.73
C GLN A 216 6.95 5.59 -13.57
N TYR A 217 6.42 5.55 -12.34
CA TYR A 217 7.07 6.10 -11.16
C TYR A 217 8.11 5.17 -10.52
N LYS A 218 8.20 3.91 -10.97
CA LYS A 218 9.23 2.95 -10.54
C LYS A 218 9.23 2.62 -9.04
N TYR A 219 8.07 2.60 -8.40
CA TYR A 219 7.94 2.25 -6.99
C TYR A 219 7.08 0.99 -6.71
N PRO A 220 7.28 0.32 -5.55
CA PRO A 220 6.58 -0.93 -5.20
C PRO A 220 5.11 -0.71 -4.80
N ILE A 221 4.20 -0.77 -5.77
CA ILE A 221 2.74 -0.68 -5.52
C ILE A 221 2.18 -1.89 -4.75
N ALA A 222 0.93 -1.77 -4.26
CA ALA A 222 0.23 -2.82 -3.49
C ALA A 222 0.29 -4.23 -4.10
N LYS A 223 0.24 -4.35 -5.44
CA LYS A 223 0.26 -5.65 -6.15
C LYS A 223 1.52 -6.48 -5.91
N TYR A 224 2.65 -5.85 -5.57
CA TYR A 224 3.87 -6.58 -5.18
C TYR A 224 3.71 -7.35 -3.86
N PHE A 225 2.69 -7.01 -3.07
CA PHE A 225 2.39 -7.61 -1.78
C PHE A 225 1.16 -8.50 -1.86
N GLU A 226 0.08 -8.01 -2.47
CA GLU A 226 -1.19 -8.72 -2.63
C GLU A 226 -1.02 -10.04 -3.41
N VAL A 227 -0.31 -10.00 -4.54
CA VAL A 227 -0.21 -11.16 -5.44
C VAL A 227 0.58 -12.29 -4.81
N PRO A 228 1.81 -12.06 -4.29
CA PRO A 228 2.53 -13.13 -3.62
C PRO A 228 1.80 -13.62 -2.36
N ALA A 229 1.10 -12.75 -1.63
CA ALA A 229 0.30 -13.16 -0.47
C ALA A 229 -0.81 -14.16 -0.81
N CYS A 230 -1.27 -14.21 -2.07
CA CYS A 230 -2.20 -15.21 -2.58
C CYS A 230 -1.52 -16.48 -3.14
N ASN A 231 -0.22 -16.69 -2.91
CA ASN A 231 0.54 -17.84 -3.42
C ASN A 231 0.42 -18.01 -4.95
N THR A 232 0.54 -16.89 -5.67
CA THR A 232 0.52 -16.83 -7.14
C THR A 232 1.84 -16.25 -7.64
N LEU A 233 2.37 -16.79 -8.75
CA LEU A 233 3.63 -16.29 -9.30
C LEU A 233 3.43 -14.88 -9.85
N LEU A 234 4.15 -13.91 -9.28
CA LEU A 234 4.19 -12.54 -9.78
C LEU A 234 5.27 -12.40 -10.87
N LEU A 235 4.87 -11.95 -12.06
CA LEU A 235 5.75 -11.42 -13.09
C LEU A 235 5.59 -9.90 -13.13
N ALA A 236 6.65 -9.17 -12.76
CA ALA A 236 6.59 -7.71 -12.68
C ALA A 236 7.95 -7.06 -12.97
N SER A 237 7.97 -5.76 -13.27
CA SER A 237 9.23 -4.99 -13.27
C SER A 237 9.88 -5.00 -11.88
N SER A 238 11.19 -4.77 -11.82
CA SER A 238 11.93 -4.67 -10.56
C SER A 238 12.39 -3.25 -10.32
N SER A 239 12.50 -2.87 -9.04
CA SER A 239 13.10 -1.61 -8.62
C SER A 239 14.07 -1.83 -7.46
N LYS A 240 14.97 -0.89 -7.22
CA LYS A 240 15.91 -0.94 -6.08
C LYS A 240 15.15 -1.03 -4.75
N GLU A 241 14.13 -0.18 -4.58
CA GLU A 241 13.32 -0.16 -3.37
C GLU A 241 12.61 -1.51 -3.10
N LEU A 242 12.14 -2.19 -4.16
CA LEU A 242 11.56 -3.53 -4.04
C LEU A 242 12.59 -4.55 -3.50
N ILE A 243 13.85 -4.44 -3.92
CA ILE A 243 14.95 -5.28 -3.42
C ILE A 243 15.25 -4.98 -1.95
N ASP A 244 15.26 -3.70 -1.57
CA ASP A 244 15.49 -3.29 -0.18
C ASP A 244 14.36 -3.74 0.77
N LEU A 245 13.15 -3.93 0.24
CA LEU A 245 12.05 -4.59 0.94
C LEU A 245 12.26 -6.10 1.12
N GLY A 246 13.25 -6.70 0.45
CA GLY A 246 13.65 -8.09 0.55
C GLY A 246 13.10 -8.99 -0.56
N PHE A 247 12.44 -8.42 -1.57
CA PHE A 247 12.08 -9.18 -2.76
C PHE A 247 13.31 -9.41 -3.62
N VAL A 248 13.50 -10.63 -4.09
CA VAL A 248 14.69 -11.02 -4.85
C VAL A 248 14.18 -11.64 -6.16
N PRO A 249 14.57 -11.08 -7.31
CA PRO A 249 14.21 -11.63 -8.62
C PRO A 249 14.59 -13.12 -8.73
N ASP A 250 13.70 -13.89 -9.36
CA ASP A 250 13.78 -15.34 -9.55
C ASP A 250 13.80 -16.18 -8.25
N VAL A 251 13.65 -15.54 -7.09
CA VAL A 251 13.46 -16.20 -5.79
C VAL A 251 12.06 -15.98 -5.25
N HIS A 252 11.57 -14.72 -5.25
CA HIS A 252 10.29 -14.31 -4.68
C HIS A 252 9.26 -13.88 -5.75
N PHE A 253 9.74 -13.41 -6.89
CA PHE A 253 8.96 -12.99 -8.06
C PHE A 253 9.86 -13.09 -9.29
N VAL A 254 9.30 -12.99 -10.49
CA VAL A 254 10.08 -12.98 -11.74
C VAL A 254 10.11 -11.57 -12.30
N SER A 255 11.32 -11.02 -12.45
CA SER A 255 11.50 -9.69 -13.04
C SER A 255 11.26 -9.76 -14.55
N ILE A 256 10.40 -8.88 -15.07
CA ILE A 256 10.09 -8.75 -16.50
C ILE A 256 10.23 -7.30 -16.99
N ASN A 257 10.39 -7.15 -18.30
CA ASN A 257 10.34 -5.87 -19.03
C ASN A 257 9.54 -6.06 -20.33
N GLU A 258 9.46 -5.04 -21.17
CA GLU A 258 8.72 -5.07 -22.44
C GLU A 258 9.28 -6.07 -23.47
N GLU A 259 10.52 -6.52 -23.30
CA GLU A 259 11.23 -7.38 -24.25
C GLU A 259 11.11 -8.87 -23.88
N ASN A 260 10.94 -9.20 -22.59
CA ASN A 260 11.05 -10.58 -22.12
C ASN A 260 9.80 -11.15 -21.42
N PHE A 261 8.74 -10.34 -21.22
CA PHE A 261 7.59 -10.79 -20.44
C PHE A 261 6.91 -12.02 -21.05
N GLU A 262 6.80 -12.09 -22.38
CA GLU A 262 6.13 -13.17 -23.10
C GLU A 262 6.91 -14.48 -22.97
N GLU A 263 8.21 -14.44 -23.23
CA GLU A 263 9.09 -15.60 -23.12
C GLU A 263 9.09 -16.16 -21.70
N LYS A 264 9.28 -15.29 -20.70
CA LYS A 264 9.28 -15.70 -19.29
C LYS A 264 7.94 -16.27 -18.87
N ALA A 265 6.84 -15.69 -19.31
CA ALA A 265 5.51 -16.20 -19.01
C ALA A 265 5.29 -17.61 -19.59
N ALA A 266 5.66 -17.83 -20.85
CA ALA A 266 5.58 -19.15 -21.47
C ALA A 266 6.49 -20.18 -20.79
N TYR A 267 7.70 -19.77 -20.41
CA TYR A 267 8.63 -20.63 -19.68
C TYR A 267 8.04 -21.05 -18.31
N TYR A 268 7.59 -20.10 -17.48
CA TYR A 268 7.06 -20.41 -16.16
C TYR A 268 5.68 -21.10 -16.19
N LEU A 269 4.91 -20.95 -17.28
CA LEU A 269 3.70 -21.74 -17.46
C LEU A 269 4.03 -23.24 -17.62
N ARG A 270 5.07 -23.57 -18.40
CA ARG A 270 5.52 -24.96 -18.63
C ARG A 270 6.34 -25.56 -17.48
N ASN A 271 7.02 -24.72 -16.69
CA ASN A 271 7.89 -25.14 -15.60
C ASN A 271 7.19 -25.04 -14.23
N GLU A 272 6.24 -25.94 -14.00
CA GLU A 272 5.36 -25.91 -12.81
C GLU A 272 6.11 -25.91 -11.47
N GLU A 273 7.08 -26.80 -11.29
CA GLU A 273 7.84 -26.89 -10.04
C GLU A 273 8.58 -25.59 -9.73
N LYS A 274 9.24 -25.00 -10.73
CA LYS A 274 9.96 -23.73 -10.57
C LYS A 274 8.98 -22.58 -10.30
N ARG A 275 7.84 -22.54 -11.00
CA ARG A 275 6.76 -21.56 -10.76
C ARG A 275 6.25 -21.64 -9.33
N LYS A 276 5.88 -22.84 -8.87
CA LYS A 276 5.35 -23.09 -7.52
C LYS A 276 6.37 -22.72 -6.44
N LYS A 277 7.66 -23.03 -6.66
CA LYS A 277 8.74 -22.66 -5.74
C LYS A 277 8.85 -21.15 -5.54
N ILE A 278 8.89 -20.37 -6.63
CA ILE A 278 9.00 -18.90 -6.56
C ILE A 278 7.73 -18.29 -5.93
N ALA A 279 6.54 -18.75 -6.34
CA ALA A 279 5.28 -18.31 -5.76
C ALA A 279 5.23 -18.54 -4.24
N LYS A 280 5.62 -19.74 -3.78
CA LYS A 280 5.67 -20.10 -2.37
C LYS A 280 6.66 -19.25 -1.58
N ASN A 281 7.83 -18.97 -2.14
CA ASN A 281 8.81 -18.10 -1.49
C ASN A 281 8.28 -16.67 -1.35
N GLY A 282 7.67 -16.11 -2.41
CA GLY A 282 7.03 -14.80 -2.38
C GLY A 282 5.91 -14.73 -1.34
N PHE A 283 5.06 -15.76 -1.28
CA PHE A 283 4.04 -15.93 -0.25
C PHE A 283 4.63 -15.88 1.16
N GLN A 284 5.66 -16.68 1.43
CA GLN A 284 6.32 -16.72 2.74
C GLN A 284 6.96 -15.38 3.12
N LEU A 285 7.58 -14.69 2.16
CA LEU A 285 8.15 -13.36 2.39
C LEU A 285 7.08 -12.36 2.82
N VAL A 286 5.97 -12.27 2.09
CA VAL A 286 4.91 -11.30 2.40
C VAL A 286 4.24 -11.63 3.74
N HIS A 287 3.88 -12.89 3.97
CA HIS A 287 3.23 -13.28 5.22
C HIS A 287 4.12 -13.06 6.45
N ARG A 288 5.44 -13.19 6.29
CA ARG A 288 6.40 -12.98 7.38
C ARG A 288 6.77 -11.50 7.60
N LYS A 289 6.98 -10.73 6.54
CA LYS A 289 7.61 -9.39 6.61
C LYS A 289 6.69 -8.24 6.21
N HIS A 290 5.70 -8.48 5.35
CA HIS A 290 4.90 -7.42 4.73
C HIS A 290 3.40 -7.59 4.95
N SER A 291 3.02 -8.25 6.05
CA SER A 291 1.62 -8.34 6.48
C SER A 291 1.14 -7.03 7.10
N THR A 292 -0.16 -6.77 7.04
CA THR A 292 -0.77 -5.60 7.71
C THR A 292 -0.45 -5.54 9.20
N SER A 293 -0.41 -6.68 9.89
CA SER A 293 -0.08 -6.72 11.32
C SER A 293 1.37 -6.34 11.59
N GLN A 294 2.31 -6.79 10.74
CA GLN A 294 3.71 -6.37 10.82
C GLN A 294 3.85 -4.86 10.55
N ARG A 295 3.11 -4.33 9.57
CA ARG A 295 3.09 -2.90 9.28
C ARG A 295 2.54 -2.06 10.43
N ALA A 296 1.46 -2.52 11.08
CA ALA A 296 0.88 -1.86 12.25
C ALA A 296 1.87 -1.81 13.41
N LEU A 297 2.58 -2.90 13.68
CA LEU A 297 3.62 -2.95 14.71
C LEU A 297 4.76 -1.97 14.42
N GLU A 298 5.21 -1.89 13.18
CA GLU A 298 6.26 -0.96 12.75
C GLU A 298 5.82 0.51 12.89
N LEU A 299 4.59 0.84 12.48
CA LEU A 299 4.01 2.18 12.68
C LEU A 299 3.99 2.57 14.16
N VAL A 300 3.43 1.72 15.02
CA VAL A 300 3.35 2.00 16.46
C VAL A 300 4.74 2.14 17.07
N THR A 301 5.69 1.27 16.69
CA THR A 301 7.08 1.35 17.17
C THR A 301 7.76 2.66 16.74
N MET A 302 7.51 3.13 15.52
CA MET A 302 8.02 4.43 15.06
C MET A 302 7.43 5.58 15.88
N ILE A 303 6.12 5.56 16.14
CA ILE A 303 5.45 6.56 16.98
C ILE A 303 6.01 6.57 18.40
N GLU A 304 6.21 5.40 19.02
CA GLU A 304 6.82 5.28 20.36
C GLU A 304 8.22 5.92 20.41
N LYS A 305 9.04 5.68 19.38
CA LYS A 305 10.38 6.28 19.26
C LYS A 305 10.29 7.81 19.13
N ILE A 306 9.36 8.32 18.31
CA ILE A 306 9.12 9.76 18.17
C ILE A 306 8.75 10.37 19.53
N LEU A 307 7.77 9.80 20.23
CA LEU A 307 7.33 10.28 21.54
C LEU A 307 8.46 10.27 22.57
N LYS A 308 9.31 9.23 22.58
CA LYS A 308 10.49 9.15 23.45
C LYS A 308 11.50 10.27 23.15
N ASN A 309 11.69 10.60 21.89
CA ASN A 309 12.62 11.65 21.48
C ASN A 309 12.08 13.05 21.81
N GLU A 310 10.78 13.31 21.60
CA GLU A 310 10.12 14.56 21.97
C GLU A 310 10.19 14.83 23.48
N ARG A 311 10.02 13.79 24.32
CA ARG A 311 10.14 13.92 25.79
C ARG A 311 11.55 14.26 26.26
N LYS A 312 12.59 13.91 25.50
CA LYS A 312 13.99 14.24 25.85
C LYS A 312 14.38 15.67 25.48
N LYS A 313 13.62 16.32 24.59
CA LYS A 313 13.87 17.69 24.12
C LYS A 313 13.17 18.74 24.98
N LYS A 314 12.18 18.34 25.79
CA LYS A 314 11.49 19.18 26.77
C LYS A 314 12.24 19.15 28.10
#